data_AF-A0A420M976-F1
#
_entry.id   AF-A0A420M976-F1
#
_cell.length_a   1.000
_cell.length_b   1.000
_cell.length_c   1.000
_cell.angle_alpha   90.00
_cell.angle_beta   90.00
_cell.angle_gamma   90.00
#
_symmetry.space_group_name_H-M   'P 1'
#
loop_
_entity.id
_entity.type
_entity.pdbx_description
1 polymer ?
#
loop_
_entity_poly.entity_id
_entity_poly.type
_entity_poly.pdbx_seq_one_letter_code
_entity_poly.pdbx_strand_id
1 'polypeptide(L)'
;NAAEHATACVMAVRNKMDLATGVAIGSSIQIALLVTPLLVVLGWAINVPMGLNFNILETVIFAVSVLVVTGTVQDGKSNYLEGAMLVGLYIIIALTFWAIPTGVLGKVTG
;
A
#
# COMPACT_ATOMS: atom_id res chain seq x y z
N ASN A 1 5.26 10.06 -4.71
CA ASN A 1 4.10 9.21 -5.05
C ASN A 1 3.41 9.60 -6.36
N ALA A 2 2.59 10.67 -6.46
CA ALA A 2 1.74 10.91 -7.65
C ALA A 2 2.49 10.96 -9.01
N ALA A 3 3.66 11.60 -9.06
CA ALA A 3 4.49 11.65 -10.28
C ALA A 3 5.09 10.29 -10.68
N GLU A 4 5.39 9.43 -9.70
CA GLU A 4 5.93 8.08 -9.93
C GLU A 4 4.83 7.14 -10.43
N HIS A 5 3.62 7.26 -9.87
CA HIS A 5 2.43 6.56 -10.38
C HIS A 5 2.08 6.98 -11.81
N ALA A 6 2.15 8.28 -12.12
CA ALA A 6 1.95 8.77 -13.48
C ALA A 6 3.00 8.19 -14.45
N THR A 7 4.26 8.11 -14.02
CA THR A 7 5.34 7.51 -14.81
C THR A 7 5.10 6.01 -15.03
N ALA A 8 4.64 5.29 -14.01
CA ALA A 8 4.27 3.87 -14.13
C ALA A 8 3.14 3.67 -15.15
N CYS A 9 2.09 4.51 -15.13
CA CYS A 9 1.01 4.47 -16.13
C CYS A 9 1.52 4.71 -17.55
N VAL A 10 2.40 5.72 -17.73
CA VAL A 10 2.99 6.01 -19.05
C VAL A 10 3.83 4.84 -19.56
N MET A 11 4.60 4.18 -18.68
CA MET A 11 5.39 3.00 -19.06
C MET A 11 4.50 1.79 -19.37
N ALA A 12 3.40 1.60 -18.63
CA ALA A 12 2.43 0.54 -18.88
C ALA A 12 1.75 0.69 -20.26
N VAL A 13 1.32 1.91 -20.63
CA VAL A 13 0.72 2.20 -21.95
C VAL A 13 1.72 1.99 -23.09
N ARG A 14 3.01 2.14 -22.82
CA ARG A 14 4.11 1.86 -23.77
C ARG A 14 4.51 0.39 -23.83
N ASN A 15 3.68 -0.50 -23.30
CA ASN A 15 3.91 -1.95 -23.24
C ASN A 15 5.20 -2.34 -22.49
N LYS A 16 5.60 -1.52 -21.50
CA LYS A 16 6.77 -1.74 -20.64
C LYS A 16 6.31 -2.06 -19.22
N MET A 17 5.58 -3.15 -19.07
CA MET A 17 4.93 -3.51 -17.80
C MET A 17 5.94 -3.81 -16.69
N ASP A 18 7.07 -4.45 -16.98
CA ASP A 18 8.13 -4.71 -16.00
C ASP A 18 8.73 -3.43 -15.40
N LEU A 19 8.82 -2.38 -16.22
CA LEU A 19 9.29 -1.06 -15.76
C LEU A 19 8.20 -0.35 -14.95
N ALA A 20 6.92 -0.51 -15.33
CA ALA A 20 5.80 0.05 -14.58
C ALA A 20 5.67 -0.58 -13.18
N THR A 21 5.72 -1.92 -13.09
CA THR A 21 5.68 -2.66 -11.82
C THR A 21 6.93 -2.38 -10.99
N GLY A 22 8.11 -2.31 -11.61
CA GLY A 22 9.36 -1.94 -10.94
C GLY A 22 9.32 -0.56 -10.29
N VAL A 23 8.77 0.45 -10.97
CA VAL A 23 8.59 1.80 -10.39
C VAL A 23 7.61 1.77 -9.21
N ALA A 24 6.48 1.06 -9.35
CA ALA A 24 5.46 0.97 -8.30
C ALA A 24 5.97 0.25 -7.03
N ILE A 25 6.66 -0.88 -7.21
CA ILE A 25 7.25 -1.65 -6.12
C ILE A 25 8.39 -0.87 -5.47
N GLY A 26 9.27 -0.25 -6.27
CA GLY A 26 10.37 0.57 -5.77
C GLY A 26 9.89 1.72 -4.87
N SER A 27 8.84 2.43 -5.29
CA SER A 27 8.22 3.49 -4.48
C SER A 27 7.63 2.94 -3.17
N SER A 28 6.99 1.76 -3.22
CA SER A 28 6.42 1.11 -2.04
C SER A 28 7.48 0.69 -1.02
N ILE A 29 8.61 0.16 -1.49
CA ILE A 29 9.75 -0.22 -0.65
C ILE A 29 10.38 1.01 0.00
N GLN A 30 10.52 2.13 -0.72
CA GLN A 30 11.02 3.37 -0.14
C GLN A 30 10.11 3.89 0.98
N ILE A 31 8.79 3.83 0.78
CA ILE A 31 7.85 4.21 1.83
C ILE A 31 8.02 3.28 3.05
N ALA A 32 8.05 1.96 2.84
CA ALA A 32 8.12 0.98 3.91
C ALA A 32 9.45 1.03 4.71
N LEU A 33 10.59 1.08 4.02
CA LEU A 33 11.92 0.94 4.64
C LEU A 33 12.59 2.28 4.98
N LEU A 34 12.16 3.38 4.39
CA LEU A 34 12.77 4.69 4.62
C LEU A 34 11.77 5.66 5.25
N VAL A 35 10.64 5.92 4.59
CA VAL A 35 9.73 6.99 5.02
C VAL A 35 9.08 6.67 6.37
N THR A 36 8.50 5.47 6.52
CA THR A 36 7.83 5.05 7.76
C THR A 36 8.77 5.07 8.99
N PRO A 37 9.97 4.44 8.97
CA PRO A 37 10.88 4.52 10.11
C PRO A 37 11.41 5.93 10.35
N LEU A 38 11.66 6.72 9.30
CA LEU A 38 12.06 8.12 9.45
C LEU A 38 10.99 8.94 10.18
N LEU A 39 9.71 8.73 9.87
CA LEU A 39 8.60 9.41 10.55
C LEU A 39 8.52 9.03 12.04
N VAL A 40 8.83 7.79 12.41
CA VAL A 40 8.90 7.36 13.81
C VAL A 40 10.01 8.10 14.56
N VAL A 41 11.21 8.13 13.98
CA VAL A 41 12.37 8.84 14.57
C VAL A 41 12.10 10.35 14.68
N LEU A 42 11.51 10.96 13.65
CA LEU A 42 11.13 12.37 13.69
C LEU A 42 10.05 12.63 14.75
N GLY A 43 9.07 11.73 14.90
CA GLY A 43 8.07 11.78 15.96
C GLY A 43 8.73 11.85 17.35
N TRP A 44 9.71 10.99 17.60
CA TRP A 44 10.48 11.02 18.85
C TRP A 44 11.25 12.34 19.04
N ALA A 45 11.82 12.89 17.97
CA ALA A 45 12.55 14.17 18.02
C ALA A 45 11.64 15.36 18.39
N ILE A 46 10.37 15.33 18.00
CA ILE A 46 9.37 16.37 18.35
C ILE A 46 8.49 15.99 19.55
N ASN A 47 8.87 14.97 20.33
CA ASN A 47 8.11 14.43 21.49
C ASN A 47 6.68 13.97 21.15
N VAL A 48 6.42 13.54 19.92
CA VAL A 48 5.18 12.87 19.54
C VAL A 48 5.37 11.36 19.68
N PRO A 49 4.53 10.65 20.46
CA PRO A 49 4.62 9.21 20.64
C PRO A 49 4.16 8.48 19.36
N MET A 50 5.06 8.38 18.40
CA MET A 50 4.89 7.63 17.15
C MET A 50 5.52 6.24 17.32
N GLY A 51 4.80 5.19 16.92
CA GLY A 51 5.30 3.82 16.91
C GLY A 51 4.77 3.05 15.71
N LEU A 52 5.36 1.87 15.44
CA LEU A 52 4.92 0.95 14.38
C LEU A 52 3.78 0.01 14.85
N ASN A 53 3.02 0.44 15.85
CA ASN A 53 1.91 -0.33 16.40
C ASN A 53 0.62 -0.01 15.62
N PHE A 54 0.48 -0.65 14.47
CA PHE A 54 -0.74 -0.57 13.64
C PHE A 54 -1.85 -1.43 14.24
N ASN A 55 -3.10 -1.09 13.94
CA ASN A 55 -4.21 -1.94 14.37
C ASN A 55 -4.10 -3.34 13.73
N ILE A 56 -4.62 -4.37 14.40
CA ILE A 56 -4.65 -5.75 13.86
C ILE A 56 -5.29 -5.79 12.47
N LEU A 57 -6.37 -5.02 12.25
CA LEU A 57 -7.06 -4.95 10.96
C LEU A 57 -6.18 -4.32 9.87
N GLU A 58 -5.51 -3.21 10.19
CA GLU A 58 -4.59 -2.53 9.27
C GLU A 58 -3.44 -3.47 8.88
N THR A 59 -2.88 -4.16 9.86
CA THR A 59 -1.76 -5.10 9.66
C THR A 59 -2.17 -6.28 8.77
N VAL A 60 -3.35 -6.86 9.01
CA VAL A 60 -3.87 -7.99 8.22
C VAL A 60 -4.19 -7.54 6.79
N ILE A 61 -4.88 -6.41 6.62
CA ILE A 61 -5.21 -5.88 5.29
C ILE A 61 -3.93 -5.55 4.50
N PHE A 62 -2.93 -4.96 5.15
CA PHE A 62 -1.63 -4.68 4.54
C PHE A 62 -0.93 -5.97 4.10
N ALA A 63 -0.86 -6.99 4.97
CA ALA A 63 -0.24 -8.27 4.66
C ALA A 63 -0.93 -8.98 3.48
N VAL A 64 -2.27 -9.02 3.48
CA VAL A 64 -3.05 -9.60 2.36
C VAL A 64 -2.83 -8.82 1.07
N SER A 65 -2.78 -7.49 1.13
CA SER A 65 -2.52 -6.66 -0.04
C SER A 65 -1.16 -6.95 -0.67
N VAL A 66 -0.12 -7.10 0.16
CA VAL A 66 1.23 -7.48 -0.31
C VAL A 66 1.21 -8.86 -0.95
N LEU A 67 0.54 -9.85 -0.35
CA LEU A 67 0.43 -11.20 -0.91
C LEU A 67 -0.27 -11.21 -2.27
N VAL A 68 -1.41 -10.51 -2.39
CA VAL A 68 -2.17 -10.44 -3.65
C VAL A 68 -1.34 -9.77 -4.74
N VAL A 69 -0.76 -8.59 -4.46
CA VAL A 69 0.06 -7.86 -5.46
C VAL A 69 1.28 -8.68 -5.86
N THR A 70 1.97 -9.32 -4.93
CA THR A 70 3.14 -10.15 -5.23
C THR A 70 2.74 -11.36 -6.08
N GLY A 71 1.63 -12.03 -5.74
CA GLY A 71 1.12 -13.15 -6.53
C GLY A 71 0.73 -12.75 -7.96
N THR A 72 0.08 -11.59 -8.13
CA THR A 72 -0.32 -11.11 -9.47
C THR A 72 0.86 -10.65 -10.32
N VAL A 73 1.93 -10.11 -9.72
CA VAL A 73 3.12 -9.65 -10.46
C VAL A 73 4.08 -10.80 -10.80
N GLN A 74 4.08 -11.89 -10.02
CA GLN A 74 5.00 -13.02 -10.21
C GLN A 74 4.88 -13.71 -11.57
N ASP A 75 3.69 -13.71 -12.17
CA ASP A 75 3.46 -14.36 -13.47
C ASP A 75 4.06 -13.58 -14.66
N GLY A 76 4.58 -12.36 -14.42
CA GLY A 76 5.28 -11.54 -15.42
C GLY A 76 4.43 -11.10 -16.61
N LYS A 77 3.12 -11.39 -16.57
CA LYS A 77 2.12 -10.99 -17.56
C LYS A 77 1.05 -10.19 -16.83
N SER A 78 0.42 -9.26 -17.55
CA SER A 78 -0.68 -8.47 -16.99
C SER A 78 -1.87 -8.52 -17.92
N ASN A 79 -3.03 -8.77 -17.34
CA ASN A 79 -4.31 -8.76 -18.04
C ASN A 79 -5.22 -7.64 -17.51
N TYR A 80 -6.13 -7.15 -18.37
CA TYR A 80 -7.11 -6.15 -17.97
C TYR A 80 -7.97 -6.61 -16.78
N LEU A 81 -8.31 -7.91 -16.73
CA LEU A 81 -9.10 -8.46 -15.63
C LEU A 81 -8.32 -8.45 -14.31
N GLU A 82 -7.02 -8.75 -14.32
CA GLU A 82 -6.17 -8.69 -13.13
C GLU A 82 -6.08 -7.25 -12.60
N GLY A 83 -5.88 -6.28 -13.51
CA GLY A 83 -5.92 -4.87 -13.17
C GLY A 83 -7.26 -4.44 -12.55
N ALA A 84 -8.38 -4.87 -13.14
CA ALA A 84 -9.72 -4.58 -12.62
C ALA A 84 -9.96 -5.21 -11.24
N MET A 85 -9.46 -6.43 -11.00
CA MET A 85 -9.54 -7.10 -9.70
C MET A 85 -8.73 -6.36 -8.63
N LEU A 86 -7.52 -5.89 -8.96
CA LEU A 86 -6.68 -5.11 -8.04
C LEU A 86 -7.32 -3.76 -7.70
N VAL A 87 -7.91 -3.06 -8.67
CA VAL A 87 -8.67 -1.82 -8.42
C VAL A 87 -9.91 -2.10 -7.58
N GLY A 88 -10.64 -3.19 -7.86
CA GLY A 88 -11.79 -3.62 -7.06
C GLY A 88 -11.42 -3.92 -5.61
N LEU A 89 -10.31 -4.64 -5.39
CA LEU A 89 -9.77 -4.90 -4.05
C LEU A 89 -9.44 -3.59 -3.32
N TYR A 90 -8.80 -2.63 -3.99
CA TYR A 90 -8.50 -1.32 -3.42
C TYR A 90 -9.78 -0.58 -2.99
N ILE A 91 -10.84 -0.61 -3.81
CA ILE A 91 -12.13 0.01 -3.47
C ILE A 91 -12.77 -0.67 -2.26
N ILE A 92 -12.75 -2.01 -2.19
CA ILE A 92 -13.29 -2.77 -1.04
C ILE A 92 -12.53 -2.39 0.24
N ILE A 93 -11.21 -2.30 0.18
CA ILE A 93 -10.38 -1.87 1.31
C ILE A 93 -10.74 -0.44 1.73
N ALA A 94 -10.84 0.50 0.77
CA ALA A 94 -11.20 1.88 1.05
C ALA A 94 -12.59 2.01 1.70
N LEU A 95 -13.59 1.27 1.21
CA LEU A 95 -14.92 1.20 1.80
C LEU A 95 -14.89 0.58 3.20
N THR A 96 -14.04 -0.42 3.42
CA THR A 96 -13.84 -1.04 4.75
C THR A 96 -13.35 0.01 5.75
N PHE A 97 -12.32 0.79 5.39
CA PHE A 97 -11.81 1.87 6.23
C PHE A 97 -12.81 3.01 6.43
N TRP A 98 -13.63 3.31 5.43
CA TRP A 98 -14.68 4.32 5.54
C TRP A 98 -15.83 3.88 6.47
N ALA A 99 -16.23 2.62 6.38
CA ALA A 99 -17.39 2.09 7.10
C ALA A 99 -17.09 1.71 8.55
N ILE A 100 -15.83 1.43 8.90
CA ILE A 100 -15.44 1.14 10.29
C ILE A 100 -15.59 2.43 11.13
N PRO A 101 -16.51 2.48 12.11
CA PRO A 101 -16.59 3.62 13.00
C PRO A 101 -15.30 3.69 13.82
N THR A 102 -14.70 4.88 13.90
CA THR A 102 -13.48 5.19 14.66
C THR A 102 -13.48 4.71 16.12
N GLY A 103 -14.66 4.40 16.68
CA GLY A 103 -14.86 3.82 18.01
C GLY A 103 -14.57 2.31 18.17
N VAL A 104 -14.44 1.53 17.10
CA VAL A 104 -14.04 0.10 17.17
C VAL A 104 -12.50 -0.03 17.16
N LEU A 105 -11.81 0.91 16.53
CA LEU A 105 -10.34 0.94 16.46
C LEU A 105 -9.69 1.22 17.83
N GLY A 106 -10.41 1.92 18.73
CA GLY A 106 -9.95 2.23 20.09
C GLY A 106 -10.40 1.28 21.21
N LYS A 107 -11.31 0.32 20.94
CA LYS A 107 -11.90 -0.57 21.98
C LYS A 107 -11.23 -1.95 22.12
N VAL A 108 -10.22 -2.24 21.30
CA VAL A 108 -9.41 -3.47 21.40
C VAL A 108 -8.04 -3.21 22.07
N THR A 109 -7.73 -1.94 22.37
CA THR A 109 -6.51 -1.49 23.04
C THR A 109 -6.77 -0.70 24.33
N GLY A 110 -7.93 -0.93 24.96
CA GLY A 110 -8.24 -0.43 26.31
C GLY A 110 -8.04 -1.52 27.36
#